data_AF-A0A8I0TVR1-F1
#
_entry.id   AF-A0A8I0TVR1-F1
#
_cell.length_a   1.000
_cell.length_b   1.000
_cell.length_c   1.000
_cell.angle_alpha   90.00
_cell.angle_beta   90.00
_cell.angle_gamma   90.00
#
_symmetry.space_group_name_H-M   'P 1'
#
loop_
_entity.id
_entity.type
_entity.pdbx_description
1 polymer ?
#
loop_
_entity_poly.entity_id
_entity_poly.type
_entity_poly.pdbx_seq_one_letter_code
_entity_poly.pdbx_strand_id
1 'polypeptide(L)'
;MTRNPLAVTGAAVAAVAVGGGALTYAMSGTQSTTGLDRFTSVTVDGHKALKGDIVAGRTESKYSPLPWIGGETSGLECPDLKAVAGTRVTCTAKDGDGKDLAIPVTVVKADASSVTWKFERK
;
A
#
# COMPACT_ATOMS: atom_id res chain seq x y z
N MET A 1 37.07 45.08 -13.24
CA MET A 1 36.54 44.07 -14.18
C MET A 1 35.68 43.09 -13.40
N THR A 2 34.39 43.08 -13.73
CA THR A 2 33.29 42.34 -13.11
C THR A 2 33.31 40.87 -13.54
N ARG A 3 33.09 39.91 -12.63
CA ARG A 3 32.53 38.58 -12.95
C ARG A 3 31.72 38.03 -11.77
N ASN A 4 30.39 38.06 -11.88
CA ASN A 4 29.46 37.32 -11.01
C ASN A 4 29.47 35.83 -11.39
N PRO A 5 29.41 34.89 -10.44
CA PRO A 5 28.86 33.58 -10.68
C PRO A 5 27.36 33.56 -10.30
N LEU A 6 26.52 33.61 -11.33
CA LEU A 6 25.13 33.15 -11.27
C LEU A 6 25.09 31.68 -11.69
N ALA A 7 24.12 30.96 -11.13
CA ALA A 7 23.63 29.63 -11.54
C ALA A 7 24.40 28.45 -10.91
N VAL A 8 23.78 27.39 -10.39
CA VAL A 8 22.46 26.81 -10.60
C VAL A 8 22.01 26.12 -9.29
N THR A 9 20.78 26.39 -8.87
CA THR A 9 20.00 25.57 -7.94
C THR A 9 19.81 24.16 -8.51
N GLY A 10 20.54 23.18 -7.98
CA GLY A 10 20.34 21.77 -8.25
C GLY A 10 19.77 21.07 -7.02
N ALA A 11 18.44 21.02 -6.90
CA ALA A 11 17.79 20.23 -5.88
C ALA A 11 18.07 18.74 -6.15
N ALA A 12 18.94 18.14 -5.33
CA ALA A 12 19.14 16.70 -5.33
C ALA A 12 17.86 16.03 -4.79
N VAL A 13 16.98 15.62 -5.69
CA VAL A 13 15.96 14.61 -5.38
C VAL A 13 16.69 13.30 -5.16
N ALA A 14 16.98 12.98 -3.90
CA ALA A 14 17.50 11.69 -3.50
C ALA A 14 16.47 10.61 -3.86
N ALA A 15 16.70 9.91 -4.95
CA ALA A 15 15.99 8.69 -5.28
C ALA A 15 16.39 7.63 -4.24
N VAL A 16 15.54 7.44 -3.22
CA VAL A 16 15.73 6.41 -2.21
C VAL A 16 15.46 5.05 -2.87
N ALA A 17 16.55 4.40 -3.31
CA ALA A 17 16.56 3.01 -3.72
C ALA A 17 16.46 2.12 -2.47
N VAL A 18 15.25 1.70 -2.09
CA VAL A 18 15.06 0.65 -1.08
C VAL A 18 14.52 -0.60 -1.78
N GLY A 19 15.39 -1.60 -1.91
CA GLY A 19 15.01 -3.01 -1.94
C GLY A 19 14.49 -3.59 -3.26
N GLY A 20 15.35 -3.70 -4.28
CA GLY A 20 15.09 -4.54 -5.45
C GLY A 20 15.98 -5.78 -5.43
N GLY A 21 15.42 -6.98 -5.30
CA GLY A 21 16.17 -8.21 -5.59
C GLY A 21 15.59 -9.50 -5.00
N ALA A 22 15.29 -9.53 -3.70
CA ALA A 22 15.00 -10.80 -3.01
C ALA A 22 13.50 -11.06 -2.70
N LEU A 23 12.61 -10.08 -2.89
CA LEU A 23 11.20 -10.19 -2.47
C LEU A 23 10.22 -10.56 -3.59
N THR A 24 10.67 -10.59 -4.85
CA THR A 24 9.77 -10.59 -6.01
C THR A 24 9.01 -11.91 -6.19
N TYR A 25 9.51 -13.03 -5.68
CA TYR A 25 8.91 -14.34 -5.97
C TYR A 25 7.82 -14.78 -4.97
N ALA A 26 7.87 -14.33 -3.71
CA ALA A 26 6.88 -14.67 -2.69
C ALA A 26 5.65 -13.72 -2.67
N MET A 27 5.75 -12.56 -3.33
CA MET A 27 4.81 -11.43 -3.17
C MET A 27 3.85 -11.22 -4.35
N SER A 28 4.00 -11.96 -5.45
CA SER A 28 3.20 -11.76 -6.67
C SER A 28 1.69 -11.98 -6.48
N GLY A 29 1.27 -12.67 -5.41
CA GLY A 29 -0.14 -12.86 -5.05
C GLY A 29 -0.73 -11.78 -4.13
N THR A 30 0.09 -11.12 -3.30
CA THR A 30 -0.37 -10.21 -2.23
C THR A 30 -0.11 -8.73 -2.52
N GLN A 31 0.60 -8.44 -3.61
CA GLN A 31 0.77 -7.08 -4.10
C GLN A 31 -0.43 -6.65 -4.97
N SER A 32 -0.76 -5.36 -4.91
CA SER A 32 -1.74 -4.75 -5.77
C SER A 32 -1.42 -3.29 -6.09
N THR A 33 -1.68 -2.90 -7.34
CA THR A 33 -1.57 -1.51 -7.79
C THR A 33 -2.95 -0.95 -8.03
N THR A 34 -3.32 0.11 -7.34
CA THR A 34 -4.62 0.77 -7.46
C THR A 34 -4.43 2.18 -8.00
N GLY A 35 -5.26 2.58 -8.95
CA GLY A 35 -5.37 3.98 -9.35
C GLY A 35 -5.92 4.82 -8.20
N LEU A 36 -5.48 6.07 -8.11
CA LEU A 36 -5.99 7.06 -7.17
C LEU A 36 -6.86 8.04 -7.96
N ASP A 37 -8.14 7.71 -8.07
CA ASP A 37 -9.17 8.49 -8.76
C ASP A 37 -10.27 8.95 -7.78
N ARG A 38 -11.24 9.72 -8.27
CA ARG A 38 -12.31 10.30 -7.44
C ARG A 38 -13.18 9.26 -6.69
N PHE A 39 -13.21 8.02 -7.15
CA PHE A 39 -14.00 6.94 -6.54
C PHE A 39 -13.17 6.14 -5.54
N THR A 40 -11.88 5.97 -5.80
CA THR A 40 -10.97 5.12 -5.03
C THR A 40 -10.12 5.86 -4.00
N SER A 41 -9.97 7.18 -4.13
CA SER A 41 -9.10 7.98 -3.26
C SER A 41 -9.85 8.93 -2.33
N VAL A 42 -9.17 9.26 -1.22
CA VAL A 42 -9.53 10.27 -0.22
C VAL A 42 -8.30 11.09 0.13
N THR A 43 -8.48 12.20 0.83
CA THR A 43 -7.37 13.03 1.31
C THR A 43 -7.25 12.88 2.82
N VAL A 44 -6.09 12.43 3.28
CA VAL A 44 -5.77 12.25 4.71
C VAL A 44 -4.51 13.05 5.01
N ASP A 45 -4.58 13.97 5.97
CA ASP A 45 -3.50 14.90 6.34
C ASP A 45 -2.90 15.64 5.12
N GLY A 46 -3.75 16.11 4.21
CA GLY A 46 -3.32 16.81 2.98
C GLY A 46 -2.65 15.92 1.93
N HIS A 47 -2.57 14.60 2.15
CA HIS A 47 -2.03 13.64 1.20
C HIS A 47 -3.13 12.80 0.57
N LYS A 48 -2.96 12.45 -0.71
CA LYS A 48 -3.83 11.49 -1.37
C LYS A 48 -3.66 10.13 -0.70
N ALA A 49 -4.75 9.47 -0.41
CA ALA A 49 -4.82 8.16 0.21
C ALA A 49 -5.80 7.28 -0.57
N LEU A 50 -5.54 5.98 -0.57
CA LEU A 50 -6.49 4.99 -1.06
C LEU A 50 -7.50 4.71 0.05
N LYS A 51 -8.79 4.70 -0.29
CA LYS A 51 -9.87 4.41 0.66
C LYS A 51 -9.69 3.04 1.31
N GLY A 52 -9.92 2.98 2.62
CA GLY A 52 -9.90 1.76 3.41
C GLY A 52 -10.74 0.64 2.80
N ASP A 53 -11.96 0.93 2.35
CA ASP A 53 -12.87 -0.06 1.75
C ASP A 53 -12.32 -0.70 0.48
N ILE A 54 -11.52 0.05 -0.30
CA ILE A 54 -10.88 -0.48 -1.52
C ILE A 54 -9.70 -1.40 -1.14
N VAL A 55 -8.96 -1.05 -0.09
CA VAL A 55 -7.90 -1.91 0.46
C VAL A 55 -8.51 -3.18 1.02
N ALA A 56 -9.61 -3.07 1.77
CA ALA A 56 -10.35 -4.18 2.33
C ALA A 56 -10.87 -5.11 1.22
N GLY A 57 -11.74 -4.64 0.33
CA GLY A 57 -12.32 -5.50 -0.71
C GLY A 57 -11.28 -6.18 -1.61
N ARG A 58 -10.17 -5.49 -1.89
CA ARG A 58 -9.08 -6.05 -2.70
C ARG A 58 -8.21 -7.04 -1.92
N THR A 59 -8.00 -6.81 -0.63
CA THR A 59 -7.32 -7.74 0.24
C THR A 59 -8.19 -8.98 0.43
N GLU A 60 -9.47 -8.83 0.77
CA GLU A 60 -10.45 -9.93 0.88
C GLU A 60 -10.50 -10.77 -0.40
N SER A 61 -10.64 -10.13 -1.56
CA SER A 61 -10.64 -10.81 -2.87
C SER A 61 -9.35 -11.58 -3.16
N LYS A 62 -8.21 -11.19 -2.58
CA LYS A 62 -6.91 -11.90 -2.73
C LYS A 62 -6.59 -12.82 -1.54
N TYR A 63 -7.30 -12.67 -0.43
CA TYR A 63 -7.14 -13.46 0.79
C TYR A 63 -8.03 -14.71 0.72
N SER A 64 -9.21 -14.60 0.11
CA SER A 64 -10.15 -15.71 -0.13
C SER A 64 -9.93 -16.36 -1.51
N PRO A 65 -9.86 -17.69 -1.69
CA PRO A 65 -9.47 -18.78 -0.79
C PRO A 65 -8.12 -19.41 -1.20
N LEU A 66 -7.19 -19.57 -0.25
CA LEU A 66 -6.27 -20.70 -0.29
C LEU A 66 -6.70 -21.72 0.78
N PRO A 67 -6.81 -23.01 0.43
CA PRO A 67 -7.49 -24.06 1.22
C PRO A 67 -6.86 -24.42 2.58
N TRP A 68 -5.77 -23.75 2.97
CA TRP A 68 -5.04 -24.03 4.20
C TRP A 68 -5.35 -23.05 5.36
N ILE A 69 -6.14 -21.99 5.13
CA ILE A 69 -6.48 -21.00 6.18
C ILE A 69 -7.87 -21.21 6.82
N GLY A 70 -8.71 -22.10 6.30
CA GLY A 70 -9.96 -22.47 6.98
C GLY A 70 -10.99 -21.33 7.06
N GLY A 71 -12.04 -21.45 6.25
CA GLY A 71 -13.22 -20.59 6.32
C GLY A 71 -13.03 -19.21 5.68
N GLU A 72 -14.14 -18.68 5.18
CA GLU A 72 -14.21 -17.38 4.54
C GLU A 72 -13.77 -16.30 5.54
N THR A 73 -12.68 -15.57 5.24
CA THR A 73 -12.37 -14.34 5.96
C THR A 73 -13.47 -13.34 5.69
N SER A 74 -14.18 -12.93 6.73
CA SER A 74 -15.31 -12.01 6.65
C SER A 74 -15.09 -10.81 7.58
N GLY A 75 -15.74 -9.69 7.24
CA GLY A 75 -15.64 -8.45 8.01
C GLY A 75 -14.23 -7.85 7.99
N LEU A 76 -13.57 -7.86 6.83
CA LEU A 76 -12.27 -7.22 6.69
C LEU A 76 -12.44 -5.70 6.71
N GLU A 77 -11.85 -5.06 7.71
CA GLU A 77 -11.80 -3.61 7.87
C GLU A 77 -10.36 -3.13 7.70
N CYS A 78 -10.17 -2.12 6.88
CA CYS A 78 -8.86 -1.50 6.65
C CYS A 78 -8.98 0.01 6.84
N PRO A 79 -8.02 0.65 7.53
CA PRO A 79 -7.93 2.11 7.54
C PRO A 79 -7.50 2.64 6.16
N ASP A 80 -7.68 3.95 5.95
CA ASP A 80 -7.20 4.62 4.74
C ASP A 80 -5.68 4.48 4.58
N LEU A 81 -5.27 4.11 3.38
CA LEU A 81 -3.87 3.85 3.06
C LEU A 81 -3.28 5.09 2.38
N LYS A 82 -2.58 5.90 3.16
CA LYS A 82 -1.86 7.09 2.66
C LYS A 82 -0.92 6.67 1.53
N ALA A 83 -1.00 7.33 0.37
CA ALA A 83 -0.19 7.02 -0.80
C ALA A 83 1.24 7.58 -0.65
N VAL A 84 1.94 7.10 0.38
CA VAL A 84 3.33 7.43 0.69
C VAL A 84 4.07 6.11 0.85
N ALA A 85 5.14 5.93 0.07
CA ALA A 85 5.95 4.72 0.12
C ALA A 85 6.48 4.47 1.55
N GLY A 86 6.41 3.22 2.00
CA GLY A 86 6.77 2.82 3.36
C GLY A 86 5.64 2.97 4.39
N THR A 87 4.50 3.57 4.04
CA THR A 87 3.33 3.60 4.93
C THR A 87 2.87 2.18 5.23
N ARG A 88 2.71 1.87 6.51
CA ARG A 88 2.18 0.60 6.99
C ARG A 88 0.90 0.84 7.77
N VAL A 89 -0.12 0.07 7.46
CA VAL A 89 -1.36 -0.01 8.23
C VAL A 89 -1.67 -1.47 8.53
N THR A 90 -2.59 -1.71 9.44
CA THR A 90 -3.05 -3.06 9.77
C THR A 90 -4.54 -3.13 9.52
N CYS A 91 -4.94 -4.04 8.65
CA CYS A 91 -6.33 -4.42 8.48
C CYS A 91 -6.69 -5.49 9.51
N THR A 92 -7.95 -5.50 9.92
CA THR A 92 -8.52 -6.47 10.85
C THR A 92 -9.59 -7.29 10.14
N ALA A 93 -9.58 -8.60 10.31
CA ALA A 93 -10.63 -9.49 9.81
C ALA A 93 -10.98 -10.53 10.87
N LYS A 94 -12.03 -11.31 10.62
CA LYS A 94 -12.27 -12.55 11.36
C LYS A 94 -12.02 -13.76 10.48
N ASP A 95 -11.40 -14.78 11.05
CA ASP A 95 -11.31 -16.10 10.41
C ASP A 95 -12.65 -16.86 10.48
N GLY A 96 -12.71 -18.03 9.86
CA GLY A 96 -13.91 -18.86 9.88
C GLY A 96 -14.33 -19.37 11.27
N ASP A 97 -13.42 -19.33 12.24
CA ASP A 97 -13.67 -19.66 13.65
C ASP A 97 -14.04 -18.42 14.49
N GLY A 98 -14.15 -17.25 13.86
CA GLY A 98 -14.48 -15.98 14.50
C GLY A 98 -13.33 -15.31 15.26
N LYS A 99 -12.09 -15.77 15.06
CA LYS A 99 -10.89 -15.18 15.69
C LYS A 99 -10.41 -13.96 14.91
N ASP A 100 -9.89 -12.99 15.65
CA ASP A 100 -9.34 -11.78 15.06
C ASP A 100 -8.03 -12.06 14.31
N LEU A 101 -7.98 -11.65 13.04
CA LEU A 101 -6.83 -11.69 12.15
C LEU A 101 -6.30 -10.28 11.97
N ALA A 102 -5.00 -10.11 12.13
CA ALA A 102 -4.29 -8.88 11.85
C ALA A 102 -3.47 -9.02 10.56
N ILE A 103 -3.89 -8.30 9.51
CA ILE A 103 -3.29 -8.35 8.18
C ILE A 103 -2.51 -7.06 7.95
N PRO A 104 -1.17 -7.06 8.03
CA PRO A 104 -0.39 -5.87 7.79
C PRO A 104 -0.37 -5.54 6.29
N VAL A 105 -0.60 -4.28 5.96
CA VAL A 105 -0.59 -3.71 4.61
C VAL A 105 0.51 -2.66 4.54
N THR A 106 1.34 -2.71 3.52
CA THR A 106 2.47 -1.80 3.32
C THR A 106 2.45 -1.21 1.91
N VAL A 107 2.58 0.11 1.79
CA VAL A 107 2.79 0.79 0.51
C VAL A 107 4.22 0.57 0.07
N VAL A 108 4.39 -0.03 -1.10
CA VAL A 108 5.68 -0.29 -1.73
C VAL A 108 6.10 0.89 -2.60
N LYS A 109 5.14 1.45 -3.34
CA LYS A 109 5.37 2.57 -4.23
C LYS A 109 4.13 3.45 -4.29
N ALA A 110 4.33 4.76 -4.37
CA ALA A 110 3.25 5.70 -4.62
C ALA A 110 3.67 6.69 -5.70
N ASP A 111 2.76 6.92 -6.64
CA ASP A 111 2.84 7.91 -7.70
C ASP A 111 1.67 8.90 -7.54
N ALA A 112 1.66 9.98 -8.32
CA ALA A 112 0.61 11.01 -8.23
C ALA A 112 -0.82 10.49 -8.49
N SER A 113 -0.94 9.41 -9.26
CA SER A 113 -2.21 8.83 -9.70
C SER A 113 -2.37 7.35 -9.37
N SER A 114 -1.41 6.72 -8.70
CA SER A 114 -1.46 5.29 -8.39
C SER A 114 -0.68 4.95 -7.12
N VAL A 115 -1.11 3.91 -6.44
CA VAL A 115 -0.41 3.37 -5.29
C VAL A 115 -0.24 1.86 -5.47
N THR A 116 0.98 1.38 -5.30
CA THR A 116 1.31 -0.04 -5.22
C THR A 116 1.56 -0.39 -3.76
N TRP A 117 0.82 -1.37 -3.28
CA TRP A 117 0.86 -1.83 -1.91
C TRP A 117 0.81 -3.34 -1.87
N LYS A 118 1.18 -3.91 -0.73
CA LYS A 118 1.15 -5.34 -0.49
C LYS A 118 0.58 -5.62 0.88
N PHE A 119 -0.07 -6.76 1.04
CA PHE A 119 -0.40 -7.29 2.36
C PHE A 119 0.48 -8.51 2.67
N GLU A 120 0.67 -8.79 3.94
CA GLU A 120 1.40 -10.00 4.38
C GLU A 120 0.39 -11.00 4.94
N ARG A 121 0.64 -12.29 4.65
CA ARG A 121 -0.08 -13.41 5.25
C ARG A 121 0.79 -13.90 6.40
N LYS A 122 0.24 -14.02 7.59
CA LYS A 122 0.92 -14.62 8.75
C LYS A 122 0.50 -16.06 8.93
#